data_AF-U5VY98-F1
#
_entry.id   AF-U5VY98-F1
#
_cell.length_a   1.000
_cell.length_b   1.000
_cell.length_c   1.000
_cell.angle_alpha   90.00
_cell.angle_beta   90.00
_cell.angle_gamma   90.00
#
_symmetry.space_group_name_H-M   'P 1'
#
loop_
_entity.id
_entity.type
_entity.pdbx_description
1 polymer ?
#
loop_
_entity_poly.entity_id
_entity_poly.type
_entity_poly.pdbx_seq_one_letter_code
_entity_poly.pdbx_strand_id
1 'polypeptide(L)'
;MPALPILVPLGVLLMIVSWAGLRRHDLLSAPRLATAWLAGWYLVAVLGATMLPLHLSWGPYAGEPAYYRIILVPLTTMRVDDFVLNTVMTLPLAAVLRLVFGVHDKVRVVPIALALSASIEITQAIIVLTVHGNRWADVNDLISNTLGAYLGYLALKRLLRFEVVRRVAERCALVPGRSPAIRS
;
A
#
# COMPACT_ATOMS: atom_id res chain seq x y z
N MET A 1 9.81 0.01 19.06
CA MET A 1 9.23 -1.35 19.21
C MET A 1 9.72 -2.25 18.08
N PRO A 2 10.08 -3.52 18.33
CA PRO A 2 10.44 -4.46 17.27
C PRO A 2 9.21 -4.76 16.38
N ALA A 3 9.41 -4.90 15.08
CA ALA A 3 8.31 -4.94 14.12
C ALA A 3 7.56 -6.28 14.06
N LEU A 4 8.30 -7.38 14.19
CA LEU A 4 7.78 -8.74 13.98
C LEU A 4 6.62 -9.14 14.91
N PRO A 5 6.64 -8.84 16.22
CA PRO A 5 5.56 -9.24 17.14
C PRO A 5 4.20 -8.62 16.84
N ILE A 6 4.15 -7.52 16.09
CA ILE A 6 2.89 -6.83 15.72
C ILE A 6 2.45 -7.23 14.32
N LEU A 7 3.40 -7.28 13.38
CA LEU A 7 3.10 -7.55 11.97
C LEU A 7 2.64 -9.00 11.71
N VAL A 8 3.23 -9.98 12.40
CA VAL A 8 2.88 -11.40 12.19
C VAL A 8 1.44 -11.69 12.64
N PRO A 9 0.99 -11.32 13.86
CA PRO A 9 -0.40 -11.51 14.26
C PRO A 9 -1.39 -10.79 13.34
N LEU A 10 -1.05 -9.57 12.89
CA LEU A 10 -1.88 -8.83 11.94
C LEU A 10 -2.02 -9.58 10.61
N GLY A 11 -0.92 -10.11 10.07
CA GLY A 11 -0.94 -10.93 8.85
C GLY A 11 -1.80 -12.18 9.00
N VAL A 12 -1.65 -12.92 10.10
CA VAL A 12 -2.46 -14.11 10.40
C VAL A 12 -3.95 -13.74 10.55
N LEU A 13 -4.26 -12.64 11.23
CA LEU A 13 -5.63 -12.15 11.37
C LEU A 13 -6.25 -11.84 10.00
N LEU A 14 -5.53 -11.15 9.11
CA LEU A 14 -6.00 -10.86 7.75
C LEU A 14 -6.21 -12.15 6.94
N MET A 15 -5.38 -13.18 7.13
CA MET A 15 -5.58 -14.49 6.50
C MET A 15 -6.87 -15.16 6.96
N ILE A 16 -7.14 -15.16 8.28
CA ILE A 16 -8.35 -15.74 8.86
C ILE A 16 -9.60 -14.98 8.41
N VAL A 17 -9.56 -13.64 8.47
CA VAL A 17 -10.68 -12.78 8.07
C VAL A 17 -10.99 -12.92 6.59
N SER A 18 -9.98 -12.91 5.72
CA SER A 18 -10.18 -13.10 4.28
C SER A 18 -10.71 -14.49 3.94
N TRP A 19 -10.21 -15.54 4.60
CA TRP A 19 -10.76 -16.89 4.45
C TRP A 19 -12.23 -16.96 4.86
N ALA A 20 -12.57 -16.42 6.03
CA ALA A 20 -13.93 -16.41 6.55
C ALA A 20 -14.87 -15.60 5.65
N GLY A 21 -14.42 -14.43 5.16
CA GLY A 21 -15.18 -13.60 4.21
C GLY A 21 -15.43 -14.33 2.89
N LEU A 22 -14.40 -14.92 2.28
CA LEU A 22 -14.56 -15.68 1.04
C LEU A 22 -15.46 -16.89 1.19
N ARG A 23 -15.39 -17.58 2.33
CA ARG A 23 -16.28 -18.71 2.64
C ARG A 23 -17.73 -18.26 2.84
N ARG A 24 -17.98 -17.15 3.53
CA ARG A 24 -19.33 -16.61 3.77
C ARG A 24 -20.03 -16.14 2.50
N HIS A 25 -19.27 -15.74 1.48
CA HIS A 25 -19.80 -15.28 0.20
C HIS A 25 -19.78 -16.36 -0.89
N ASP A 26 -19.46 -17.62 -0.56
CA ASP A 26 -19.32 -18.73 -1.52
C ASP A 26 -18.33 -18.44 -2.68
N LEU A 27 -17.33 -17.61 -2.40
CA LEU A 27 -16.27 -17.24 -3.35
C LEU A 27 -14.96 -17.99 -3.11
N LEU A 28 -14.96 -18.95 -2.18
CA LEU A 28 -13.76 -19.65 -1.75
C LEU A 28 -13.20 -20.52 -2.89
N SER A 29 -12.02 -20.14 -3.37
CA SER A 29 -11.22 -20.93 -4.29
C SER A 29 -9.74 -20.69 -4.00
N ALA A 30 -8.90 -21.67 -4.31
CA ALA A 30 -7.45 -21.55 -4.12
C ALA A 30 -6.84 -20.25 -4.70
N PRO A 31 -7.13 -19.84 -5.97
CA PRO A 31 -6.54 -18.62 -6.53
C PRO A 31 -7.01 -17.34 -5.85
N ARG A 32 -8.29 -17.28 -5.44
CA ARG A 32 -8.84 -16.12 -4.71
C ARG A 32 -8.27 -16.02 -3.30
N LEU A 33 -8.17 -17.15 -2.60
CA LEU A 33 -7.57 -17.18 -1.26
C LEU A 33 -6.10 -16.75 -1.30
N ALA A 34 -5.32 -17.27 -2.25
CA ALA A 34 -3.93 -16.87 -2.45
C ALA A 34 -3.81 -15.37 -2.73
N THR A 35 -4.68 -14.82 -3.58
CA THR A 35 -4.71 -13.38 -3.88
C THR A 35 -5.01 -12.54 -2.63
N ALA A 36 -6.00 -12.94 -1.83
CA ALA A 36 -6.35 -12.24 -0.60
C ALA A 36 -5.21 -12.26 0.43
N TRP A 37 -4.55 -13.41 0.58
CA TRP A 37 -3.41 -13.55 1.49
C TRP A 37 -2.19 -12.75 1.03
N LEU A 38 -1.84 -12.81 -0.26
CA LEU A 38 -0.75 -12.01 -0.82
C LEU A 38 -1.02 -10.52 -0.67
N ALA A 39 -2.25 -10.07 -0.92
CA ALA A 39 -2.65 -8.68 -0.71
C ALA A 39 -2.59 -8.28 0.77
N GLY A 40 -3.00 -9.16 1.68
CA GLY A 40 -2.92 -8.95 3.12
C GLY A 40 -1.47 -8.80 3.60
N TRP A 41 -0.58 -9.72 3.19
CA TRP A 41 0.84 -9.65 3.52
C TRP A 41 1.54 -8.47 2.86
N TYR A 42 1.15 -8.08 1.64
CA TYR A 42 1.60 -6.85 1.02
C TYR A 42 1.24 -5.63 1.87
N LEU A 43 -0.01 -5.53 2.33
CA LEU A 43 -0.42 -4.43 3.22
C LEU A 43 0.37 -4.40 4.53
N VAL A 44 0.60 -5.57 5.13
CA VAL A 44 1.43 -5.71 6.35
C VAL A 44 2.86 -5.26 6.08
N ALA A 45 3.44 -5.63 4.94
CA ALA A 45 4.80 -5.23 4.56
C ALA A 45 4.89 -3.71 4.34
N VAL A 46 3.89 -3.10 3.66
CA VAL A 46 3.82 -1.64 3.47
C VAL A 46 3.73 -0.94 4.82
N LEU A 47 2.83 -1.38 5.70
CA LEU A 47 2.70 -0.82 7.06
C LEU A 47 4.00 -0.97 7.85
N GLY A 48 4.65 -2.12 7.75
CA GLY A 48 5.95 -2.36 8.37
C GLY A 48 7.02 -1.41 7.86
N ALA A 49 7.13 -1.25 6.54
CA ALA A 49 8.12 -0.39 5.91
C ALA A 49 7.90 1.10 6.21
N THR A 50 6.64 1.55 6.29
CA THR A 50 6.31 2.97 6.45
C THR A 50 6.15 3.42 7.90
N MET A 51 5.76 2.51 8.81
CA MET A 51 5.53 2.85 10.21
C MET A 51 6.64 2.37 11.15
N LEU A 52 7.47 1.40 10.75
CA LEU A 52 8.45 0.77 11.64
C LEU A 52 9.90 0.97 11.16
N PRO A 53 10.88 0.97 12.08
CA PRO A 53 10.74 0.95 13.53
C PRO A 53 10.23 2.30 14.07
N LEU A 54 9.22 2.22 14.94
CA LEU A 54 8.63 3.37 15.62
C LEU A 54 9.24 3.51 17.03
N HIS A 55 9.91 4.63 17.26
CA HIS A 55 10.35 5.08 18.57
C HIS A 55 9.52 6.30 18.92
N LEU A 56 8.84 6.22 20.06
CA LEU A 56 7.94 7.25 20.55
C LEU A 56 8.48 7.78 21.86
N SER A 57 8.33 9.08 22.08
CA SER A 57 8.67 9.74 23.34
C SER A 57 7.58 10.73 23.68
N TRP A 58 7.07 10.66 24.91
CA TRP A 58 5.97 11.50 25.37
C TRP A 58 6.16 11.87 26.84
N GLY A 59 5.52 12.96 27.27
CA GLY A 59 5.60 13.48 28.64
C GLY A 59 6.64 14.59 28.83
N PRO A 60 6.83 15.07 30.07
CA PRO A 60 7.61 16.27 30.39
C PRO A 60 9.09 16.21 29.99
N TYR A 61 9.61 15.02 29.70
CA TYR A 61 11.00 14.77 29.38
C TYR A 61 11.22 14.39 27.90
N ALA A 62 10.19 14.46 27.06
CA ALA A 62 10.27 14.05 25.65
C ALA A 62 11.07 15.01 24.76
N GLY A 63 11.42 16.20 25.28
CA GLY A 63 12.05 17.26 24.50
C GLY A 63 11.07 18.00 23.60
N GLU A 64 11.59 18.79 22.68
CA GLU A 64 10.79 19.50 21.67
C GLU A 64 10.52 18.63 20.44
N PRO A 65 9.37 18.79 19.75
CA PRO A 65 9.10 18.11 18.49
C PRO A 65 10.18 18.36 17.46
N ALA A 66 10.59 17.29 16.76
CA ALA A 66 11.63 17.35 15.74
C ALA A 66 11.08 17.90 14.40
N TYR A 67 10.72 19.19 14.36
CA TYR A 67 10.11 19.84 13.18
C TYR A 67 10.92 19.70 11.88
N TYR A 68 12.25 19.59 11.97
CA TYR A 68 13.14 19.38 10.83
C TYR A 68 12.87 18.05 10.07
N ARG A 69 12.08 17.14 10.66
CA ARG A 69 11.67 15.87 10.04
C ARG A 69 10.43 16.00 9.16
N ILE A 70 9.86 17.20 9.03
CA ILE A 70 8.74 17.51 8.16
C ILE A 70 9.27 18.27 6.95
N ILE A 71 9.33 17.59 5.81
CA ILE A 71 9.86 18.12 4.54
C ILE A 71 8.70 18.32 3.58
N LEU A 72 8.35 19.58 3.33
CA LEU A 72 7.24 19.95 2.44
C LEU A 72 7.70 20.45 1.08
N VAL A 73 8.97 20.80 0.93
CA VAL A 73 9.53 21.28 -0.33
C VAL A 73 10.13 20.09 -1.09
N PRO A 74 9.62 19.75 -2.28
CA PRO A 74 10.11 18.60 -3.02
C PRO A 74 11.53 18.85 -3.55
N LEU A 75 12.27 17.76 -3.78
CA LEU A 75 13.59 17.71 -4.44
C LEU A 75 14.77 18.37 -3.71
N THR A 76 14.55 19.25 -2.73
CA THR A 76 15.64 19.98 -2.05
C THR A 76 16.46 19.10 -1.11
N THR A 77 15.83 18.13 -0.46
CA THR A 77 16.45 17.19 0.49
C THR A 77 16.13 15.74 0.13
N MET A 78 15.95 15.45 -1.16
CA MET A 78 15.52 14.13 -1.62
C MET A 78 16.54 13.06 -1.29
N ARG A 79 16.09 12.01 -0.60
CA ARG A 79 16.86 10.82 -0.29
C ARG A 79 16.59 9.77 -1.36
N VAL A 80 17.53 9.62 -2.31
CA VAL A 80 17.33 8.79 -3.51
C VAL A 80 16.99 7.34 -3.17
N ASP A 81 17.65 6.75 -2.17
CA ASP A 81 17.40 5.36 -1.79
C ASP A 81 15.96 5.17 -1.29
N ASP A 82 15.48 6.05 -0.41
CA ASP A 82 14.12 5.99 0.12
C ASP A 82 13.09 6.25 -1.00
N PHE A 83 13.40 7.20 -1.90
CA PHE A 83 12.58 7.44 -3.08
C PHE A 83 12.47 6.17 -3.94
N VAL A 84 13.56 5.48 -4.25
CA VAL A 84 13.51 4.24 -5.05
C VAL A 84 12.76 3.13 -4.31
N LEU A 85 13.02 2.95 -3.02
CA LEU A 85 12.37 1.92 -2.20
C LEU A 85 10.85 2.14 -2.12
N ASN A 86 10.40 3.37 -1.90
CA ASN A 86 8.98 3.72 -1.86
C ASN A 86 8.30 3.52 -3.23
N THR A 87 9.00 3.83 -4.32
CA THR A 87 8.50 3.60 -5.68
C THR A 87 8.35 2.09 -5.94
N VAL A 88 9.36 1.29 -5.60
CA VAL A 88 9.33 -0.16 -5.81
C VAL A 88 8.27 -0.82 -4.93
N MET A 89 8.20 -0.42 -3.66
CA MET A 89 7.21 -0.92 -2.70
C MET A 89 5.78 -0.74 -3.22
N THR A 90 5.48 0.34 -3.93
CA THR A 90 4.12 0.66 -4.38
C THR A 90 3.76 0.10 -5.77
N LEU A 91 4.72 -0.49 -6.51
CA LEU A 91 4.44 -1.16 -7.79
C LEU A 91 3.31 -2.20 -7.72
N PRO A 92 3.22 -3.08 -6.69
CA PRO A 92 2.17 -4.09 -6.62
C PRO A 92 0.78 -3.50 -6.33
N LEU A 93 0.68 -2.25 -5.88
CA LEU A 93 -0.59 -1.64 -5.45
C LEU A 93 -1.65 -1.71 -6.55
N ALA A 94 -1.30 -1.44 -7.81
CA ALA A 94 -2.25 -1.48 -8.91
C ALA A 94 -2.85 -2.88 -9.13
N ALA A 95 -2.06 -3.94 -8.90
CA ALA A 95 -2.54 -5.32 -8.98
C ALA A 95 -3.49 -5.64 -7.82
N VAL A 96 -3.16 -5.21 -6.60
CA VAL A 96 -4.04 -5.34 -5.43
C VAL A 96 -5.36 -4.60 -5.68
N LEU A 97 -5.31 -3.34 -6.10
CA LEU A 97 -6.50 -2.53 -6.42
C LEU A 97 -7.38 -3.17 -7.49
N ARG A 98 -6.78 -3.78 -8.52
CA ARG A 98 -7.52 -4.49 -9.55
C ARG A 98 -8.15 -5.79 -9.04
N LEU A 99 -7.35 -6.66 -8.41
CA LEU A 99 -7.76 -8.02 -8.08
C LEU A 99 -8.65 -8.09 -6.84
N VAL A 100 -8.39 -7.24 -5.84
CA VAL A 100 -9.14 -7.22 -4.58
C VAL A 100 -10.34 -6.27 -4.67
N PHE A 101 -10.18 -5.11 -5.29
CA PHE A 101 -11.17 -4.03 -5.25
C PHE A 101 -11.82 -3.71 -6.61
N GLY A 102 -11.46 -4.41 -7.70
CA GLY A 102 -12.04 -4.20 -9.02
C GLY A 102 -11.72 -2.84 -9.66
N VAL A 103 -10.64 -2.19 -9.24
CA VAL A 103 -10.23 -0.89 -9.79
C VAL A 103 -9.38 -1.09 -11.05
N HIS A 104 -9.93 -0.74 -12.20
CA HIS A 104 -9.29 -1.01 -13.51
C HIS A 104 -8.63 0.21 -14.17
N ASP A 105 -9.02 1.42 -13.78
CA ASP A 105 -8.67 2.64 -14.50
C ASP A 105 -7.63 3.48 -13.76
N LYS A 106 -6.67 4.06 -14.50
CA LYS A 106 -5.65 4.96 -13.95
C LYS A 106 -6.23 6.14 -13.16
N VAL A 107 -7.39 6.63 -13.60
CA VAL A 107 -8.11 7.77 -12.99
C VAL A 107 -8.56 7.45 -11.56
N ARG A 108 -8.68 6.18 -11.21
CA ARG A 108 -8.96 5.74 -9.83
C ARG A 108 -7.70 5.29 -9.11
N VAL A 109 -6.79 4.59 -9.78
CA VAL A 109 -5.55 4.09 -9.17
C VAL A 109 -4.68 5.23 -8.64
N VAL A 110 -4.46 6.29 -9.43
CA VAL A 110 -3.56 7.38 -9.04
C VAL A 110 -4.08 8.16 -7.83
N PRO A 111 -5.35 8.62 -7.78
CA PRO A 111 -5.87 9.29 -6.58
C PRO A 111 -5.91 8.39 -5.35
N ILE A 112 -6.20 7.08 -5.49
CA ILE A 112 -6.15 6.14 -4.35
C ILE A 112 -4.72 6.03 -3.82
N ALA A 113 -3.73 5.90 -4.71
CA ALA A 113 -2.32 5.83 -4.31
C ALA A 113 -1.86 7.13 -3.63
N LEU A 114 -2.23 8.29 -4.20
CA LEU A 114 -1.94 9.59 -3.62
C LEU A 114 -2.58 9.73 -2.24
N ALA A 115 -3.85 9.34 -2.07
CA ALA A 115 -4.56 9.40 -0.79
C ALA A 115 -3.94 8.45 0.25
N LEU A 116 -3.59 7.23 -0.15
CA LEU A 116 -2.90 6.27 0.72
C LEU A 116 -1.55 6.83 1.17
N SER A 117 -0.75 7.34 0.25
CA SER A 117 0.55 7.91 0.61
C SER A 117 0.41 9.19 1.44
N ALA A 118 -0.56 10.05 1.15
CA ALA A 118 -0.84 11.22 1.97
C ALA A 118 -1.26 10.82 3.38
N SER A 119 -2.05 9.75 3.55
CA SER A 119 -2.44 9.26 4.87
C SER A 119 -1.24 8.77 5.69
N ILE A 120 -0.25 8.15 5.03
CA ILE A 120 1.02 7.73 5.65
C ILE A 120 1.81 8.96 6.11
N GLU A 121 2.07 9.92 5.22
CA GLU A 121 2.84 11.13 5.54
C GLU A 121 2.18 11.98 6.62
N ILE A 122 0.86 12.16 6.55
CA ILE A 122 0.08 12.90 7.57
C ILE A 122 0.17 12.20 8.92
N THR A 123 0.06 10.87 8.94
CA THR A 123 0.19 10.08 10.17
C THR A 123 1.59 10.23 10.77
N GLN A 124 2.63 10.19 9.94
CA GLN A 124 4.01 10.41 10.38
C GLN A 124 4.21 11.84 10.90
N ALA A 125 3.63 12.86 10.25
CA ALA A 125 3.67 14.25 10.72
C ALA A 125 2.98 14.41 12.08
N ILE A 126 1.79 13.83 12.25
CA ILE A 126 1.07 13.82 13.54
C ILE A 126 1.93 13.13 14.62
N ILE A 127 2.55 12.00 14.30
CA ILE A 127 3.43 11.26 15.21
C ILE A 127 4.64 12.12 15.64
N VAL A 128 5.27 12.84 14.71
CA VAL A 128 6.38 13.75 15.02
C VAL A 128 5.91 14.87 15.96
N LEU A 129 4.74 15.44 15.71
CA LEU A 129 4.21 16.60 16.46
C LEU A 129 3.65 16.23 17.85
N THR A 130 3.12 15.02 18.03
CA THR A 130 2.40 14.64 19.27
C THR A 130 3.18 13.72 20.18
N VAL A 131 3.99 12.83 19.61
CA VAL A 131 4.70 11.76 20.33
C VAL A 131 6.16 11.66 19.94
N HIS A 132 6.72 12.77 19.44
CA HIS A 132 8.15 12.97 19.17
C HIS A 132 8.78 11.82 18.38
N GLY A 133 8.02 11.31 17.40
CA GLY A 133 8.41 10.10 16.68
C GLY A 133 9.65 10.28 15.81
N ASN A 134 10.31 9.16 15.52
CA ASN A 134 11.55 9.11 14.74
C ASN A 134 11.34 8.92 13.22
N ARG A 135 10.13 9.12 12.70
CA ARG A 135 9.85 9.01 11.26
C ARG A 135 9.98 10.39 10.60
N TRP A 136 10.17 10.37 9.29
CA TRP A 136 10.17 11.57 8.45
C TRP A 136 8.80 11.64 7.78
N ALA A 137 8.24 12.85 7.70
CA ALA A 137 7.10 13.15 6.84
C ALA A 137 7.64 13.95 5.67
N ASP A 138 7.73 13.34 4.49
CA ASP A 138 8.43 13.86 3.33
C ASP A 138 7.54 13.85 2.08
N VAL A 139 7.36 15.02 1.47
CA VAL A 139 6.62 15.16 0.21
C VAL A 139 7.24 14.32 -0.92
N ASN A 140 8.53 14.00 -0.87
CA ASN A 140 9.18 13.13 -1.85
C ASN A 140 8.67 11.68 -1.74
N ASP A 141 8.28 11.23 -0.55
CA ASP A 141 7.67 9.91 -0.35
C ASP A 141 6.25 9.85 -0.92
N LEU A 142 5.48 10.95 -0.75
CA LEU A 142 4.20 11.15 -1.43
C LEU A 142 4.33 11.01 -2.96
N ILE A 143 5.32 11.68 -3.53
CA ILE A 143 5.58 11.64 -4.98
C ILE A 143 6.02 10.24 -5.41
N SER A 144 6.96 9.64 -4.69
CA SER A 144 7.52 8.32 -4.98
C SER A 144 6.45 7.22 -4.97
N ASN A 145 5.65 7.16 -3.90
CA ASN A 145 4.58 6.17 -3.78
C ASN A 145 3.52 6.33 -4.89
N THR A 146 3.19 7.57 -5.24
CA THR A 146 2.26 7.87 -6.33
C THR A 146 2.84 7.44 -7.69
N LEU A 147 4.13 7.69 -7.92
CA LEU A 147 4.85 7.28 -9.11
C LEU A 147 4.91 5.75 -9.24
N GLY A 148 5.27 5.05 -8.17
CA GLY A 148 5.32 3.59 -8.15
C GLY A 148 3.98 2.95 -8.45
N ALA A 149 2.88 3.45 -7.88
CA ALA A 149 1.55 2.97 -8.21
C ALA A 149 1.17 3.21 -9.69
N TYR A 150 1.55 4.36 -10.25
CA TYR A 150 1.34 4.66 -11.67
C TYR A 150 2.15 3.73 -12.59
N LEU A 151 3.43 3.53 -12.30
CA LEU A 151 4.31 2.61 -13.03
C LEU A 151 3.81 1.17 -12.92
N GLY A 152 3.38 0.75 -11.73
CA GLY A 152 2.76 -0.55 -11.48
C GLY A 152 1.49 -0.75 -12.30
N TYR A 153 0.65 0.29 -12.43
CA TYR A 153 -0.51 0.27 -13.31
C TYR A 153 -0.10 0.08 -14.79
N LEU A 154 0.89 0.82 -15.27
CA LEU A 154 1.37 0.69 -16.66
C LEU A 154 1.92 -0.72 -16.93
N ALA A 155 2.71 -1.25 -16.01
CA ALA A 155 3.26 -2.61 -16.07
C ALA A 155 2.13 -3.65 -16.11
N LEU A 156 1.18 -3.58 -15.18
CA LEU A 156 0.03 -4.48 -15.13
C LEU A 156 -0.81 -4.40 -16.40
N LYS A 157 -1.09 -3.18 -16.90
CA LYS A 157 -1.82 -2.97 -18.15
C LYS A 157 -1.12 -3.63 -19.33
N ARG A 158 0.22 -3.58 -19.39
CA ARG A 158 1.01 -4.23 -20.44
C ARG A 158 0.98 -5.76 -20.30
N LEU A 159 1.12 -6.28 -19.09
CA LEU A 159 1.06 -7.73 -18.81
C LEU A 159 -0.32 -8.32 -19.15
N LEU A 160 -1.41 -7.59 -18.91
CA LEU A 160 -2.76 -8.05 -19.22
C LEU A 160 -3.08 -8.14 -20.72
N ARG A 161 -2.17 -7.70 -21.61
CA ARG A 161 -2.30 -7.92 -23.06
C ARG A 161 -2.08 -9.38 -23.43
N PHE A 162 -1.40 -10.16 -22.58
CA PHE A 162 -1.19 -11.58 -22.80
C PHE A 162 -2.40 -12.37 -22.27
N GLU A 163 -2.99 -13.21 -23.12
CA GLU A 163 -4.21 -13.96 -22.79
C GLU A 163 -4.02 -14.86 -21.56
N VAL A 164 -2.85 -15.50 -21.43
CA VAL A 164 -2.50 -16.33 -20.27
C VAL A 164 -2.59 -15.52 -18.98
N VAL A 165 -2.01 -14.31 -18.96
CA VAL A 165 -2.03 -13.43 -17.78
C VAL A 165 -3.45 -12.96 -17.48
N ARG A 166 -4.23 -12.59 -18.51
CA ARG A 166 -5.63 -12.18 -18.35
C ARG A 166 -6.47 -13.29 -17.70
N ARG A 167 -6.37 -14.53 -18.19
CA ARG A 167 -7.11 -15.67 -17.63
C ARG A 167 -6.72 -15.97 -16.18
N VAL A 168 -5.44 -15.85 -15.85
CA VAL A 168 -4.97 -15.99 -14.45
C VAL A 168 -5.55 -14.88 -13.59
N ALA A 169 -5.48 -13.62 -14.04
CA ALA A 169 -6.02 -12.48 -13.31
C ALA A 169 -7.53 -12.60 -13.05
N GLU A 170 -8.30 -13.12 -14.01
CA GLU A 170 -9.74 -13.37 -13.87
C GLU A 170 -10.04 -14.44 -12.80
N ARG A 171 -9.23 -15.50 -12.71
CA ARG A 171 -9.36 -16.52 -11.64
C ARG A 171 -8.96 -15.99 -10.27
N CYS A 172 -7.99 -15.09 -10.22
CA CYS A 172 -7.48 -14.47 -9.00
C CYS A 172 -8.39 -13.36 -8.46
N ALA A 173 -9.21 -12.72 -9.29
CA ALA A 173 -10.06 -11.61 -8.89
C ALA A 173 -11.10 -12.00 -7.82
N LEU A 174 -11.18 -11.20 -6.75
CA LEU A 174 -12.12 -11.36 -5.65
C LEU A 174 -13.49 -10.74 -5.96
N VAL A 175 -13.49 -9.69 -6.79
CA VAL A 175 -14.71 -9.08 -7.31
C VAL A 175 -15.01 -9.74 -8.65
N PRO A 176 -16.21 -10.33 -8.84
CA PRO A 176 -16.63 -10.82 -10.15
C PRO A 176 -16.54 -9.68 -11.17
N GLY A 177 -15.82 -9.90 -12.27
CA GLY A 177 -15.63 -8.87 -13.28
C GLY A 177 -16.97 -8.37 -13.79
N ARG A 178 -17.21 -7.05 -13.73
CA ARG A 178 -18.18 -6.44 -14.64
C ARG A 178 -17.59 -6.60 -16.03
N SER A 179 -18.21 -7.41 -16.87
CA SER A 179 -17.84 -7.52 -18.28
C SER A 179 -17.64 -6.11 -18.84
N PRO A 180 -16.52 -5.83 -19.54
CA PRO A 180 -16.40 -4.55 -20.21
C PRO A 180 -17.55 -4.47 -21.20
N ALA A 181 -18.48 -3.53 -20.95
CA ALA A 181 -19.46 -3.17 -21.96
C ALA A 181 -18.67 -2.80 -23.20
N ILE A 182 -18.81 -3.62 -24.24
CA ILE A 182 -18.28 -3.36 -25.57
C ILE A 182 -18.91 -2.03 -25.98
N ARG A 183 -18.14 -0.94 -25.87
CA ARG A 183 -18.52 0.31 -26.51
C ARG A 183 -18.12 0.17 -27.96
N SER A 184 -19.13 -0.13 -28.78
CA SER A 184 -19.16 0.06 -30.23
C SER A 184 -18.91 1.52 -30.59
#